data_AF-A0A150PJ20-F1
#
_entry.id   AF-A0A150PJ20-F1
#
_cell.length_a   1.000
_cell.length_b   1.000
_cell.length_c   1.000
_cell.angle_alpha   90.00
_cell.angle_beta   90.00
_cell.angle_gamma   90.00
#
_symmetry.space_group_name_H-M   'P 1'
#
loop_
_entity.id
_entity.type
_entity.pdbx_description
1 polymer ?
#
loop_
_entity_poly.entity_id
_entity_poly.type
_entity_poly.pdbx_seq_one_letter_code
_entity_poly.pdbx_strand_id
1 'polypeptide(L)' 'MTVGEKGKLTELHLDRRVRERMLASGTLSAATVESHFASLPDLEEQAEAIAIDQPALGGSTHAPRVEPELDDEGSE' A
#
# COMPACT_ATOMS: atom_id res chain seq x y z
N MET A 1 -24.57 12.77 -6.16
CA MET A 1 -23.43 12.89 -5.23
C MET A 1 -23.80 12.21 -3.93
N THR A 2 -23.24 11.04 -3.63
CA THR A 2 -23.26 10.47 -2.27
C THR A 2 -21.80 10.32 -1.85
N VAL A 3 -21.17 11.48 -1.62
CA VAL A 3 -19.93 11.54 -0.85
C VAL A 3 -20.34 11.13 0.56
N GLY A 4 -19.74 10.05 1.10
CA GLY A 4 -19.94 9.66 2.49
C GLY A 4 -19.77 10.87 3.40
N GLU A 5 -20.56 10.93 4.48
CA GLU A 5 -20.58 12.04 5.43
C GLU A 5 -19.16 12.59 5.66
N LYS A 6 -18.92 13.83 5.21
CA LYS A 6 -17.68 14.60 5.42
C LYS A 6 -16.43 14.12 4.67
N GLY A 7 -16.56 13.62 3.45
CA GLY A 7 -15.39 13.44 2.56
C GLY A 7 -14.37 12.42 3.06
N LYS A 8 -14.75 11.56 4.01
CA LYS A 8 -13.90 10.50 4.53
C LYS A 8 -14.14 9.21 3.74
N LEU A 9 -13.05 8.55 3.37
CA LEU A 9 -13.11 7.20 2.82
C LEU A 9 -13.60 6.24 3.91
N THR A 10 -14.49 5.34 3.53
CA THR A 10 -14.90 4.22 4.38
C THR A 10 -13.96 3.04 4.14
N GLU A 11 -13.97 2.05 5.04
CA GLU A 11 -13.18 0.82 4.87
C GLU A 11 -13.47 0.12 3.54
N LEU A 12 -14.73 0.12 3.11
CA LEU A 12 -15.12 -0.44 1.82
C LEU A 12 -14.50 0.31 0.63
N HIS A 13 -14.28 1.61 0.71
CA HIS A 13 -13.59 2.36 -0.36
C HIS A 13 -12.08 2.06 -0.39
N LEU A 14 -11.53 1.52 0.69
CA LEU A 14 -10.14 1.09 0.76
C LEU A 14 -9.97 -0.36 0.27
N ASP A 15 -11.03 -1.15 0.17
CA ASP A 15 -10.98 -2.42 -0.55
C ASP A 15 -10.59 -2.19 -2.02
N ARG A 16 -9.62 -2.96 -2.51
CA ARG A 16 -9.05 -2.77 -3.85
C ARG A 16 -10.11 -2.85 -4.96
N ARG A 17 -10.99 -3.86 -4.92
CA ARG A 17 -11.96 -4.10 -6.00
C ARG A 17 -13.07 -3.06 -5.99
N VAL A 18 -13.50 -2.64 -4.80
CA VAL A 18 -14.49 -1.57 -4.65
C VAL A 18 -13.90 -0.24 -5.11
N ARG A 19 -12.68 0.09 -4.69
CA ARG A 19 -11.98 1.31 -5.09
C ARG A 19 -11.82 1.42 -6.60
N GLU A 20 -11.35 0.36 -7.25
CA GLU A 20 -11.17 0.29 -8.72
C GLU A 20 -12.51 0.55 -9.45
N ARG A 21 -13.60 -0.06 -8.98
CA ARG A 21 -14.94 0.16 -9.54
C ARG A 21 -15.43 1.59 -9.32
N MET A 22 -15.19 2.15 -8.14
CA MET A 22 -15.62 3.50 -7.82
C MET A 22 -14.84 4.57 -8.59
N LEU A 23 -13.53 4.35 -8.80
CA LEU A 23 -12.70 5.16 -9.69
C LEU A 23 -13.22 5.10 -11.13
N ALA A 24 -13.47 3.89 -11.65
CA ALA A 24 -14.04 3.71 -12.99
C ALA A 24 -15.42 4.38 -13.16
N SER A 25 -16.24 4.39 -12.10
CA SER A 25 -17.55 5.06 -12.10
C SER A 25 -17.49 6.58 -11.87
N GLY A 26 -16.32 7.14 -11.52
CA GLY A 26 -16.16 8.56 -11.14
C GLY A 26 -16.76 8.93 -9.77
N THR A 27 -17.27 7.96 -9.01
CA THR A 27 -17.81 8.18 -7.65
C THR A 27 -16.70 8.53 -6.65
N LEU A 28 -15.48 8.03 -6.91
CA LEU A 28 -14.27 8.33 -6.16
C LEU A 28 -13.23 8.95 -7.10
N SER A 29 -12.51 9.97 -6.65
CA SER A 29 -11.42 10.58 -7.41
C SER A 29 -10.06 9.98 -7.01
N ALA A 30 -9.13 9.92 -7.96
CA ALA A 30 -7.74 9.51 -7.70
C ALA A 30 -7.08 10.43 -6.64
N ALA A 31 -7.27 11.74 -6.76
CA ALA A 31 -6.73 12.73 -5.82
C ALA A 31 -7.18 12.50 -4.37
N THR A 32 -8.43 12.06 -4.16
CA THR A 32 -8.94 11.71 -2.81
C THR A 32 -8.21 10.50 -2.24
N VAL A 33 -7.91 9.51 -3.07
CA VAL A 33 -7.17 8.30 -2.66
C VAL A 33 -5.71 8.65 -2.33
N GLU A 34 -5.06 9.43 -3.19
CA GLU A 34 -3.69 9.90 -2.99
C GLU A 34 -3.56 10.73 -1.72
N SER A 35 -4.45 11.70 -1.51
CA SER A 35 -4.47 12.51 -0.29
C SER A 35 -4.68 11.68 0.97
N HIS A 36 -5.45 10.59 0.89
CA HIS A 36 -5.62 9.68 2.01
C HIS A 36 -4.32 8.93 2.32
N PHE A 37 -3.67 8.34 1.31
CA PHE A 37 -2.41 7.63 1.53
C PHE A 37 -1.29 8.55 2.03
N ALA A 38 -1.18 9.76 1.50
CA ALA A 38 -0.21 10.75 1.98
C ALA A 38 -0.47 11.20 3.43
N SER A 39 -1.69 11.03 3.94
CA SER A 39 -2.04 11.34 5.33
C SER A 39 -1.74 10.21 6.32
N LEU A 40 -1.39 9.01 5.84
CA LEU A 40 -1.08 7.89 6.70
C LEU A 40 0.29 8.12 7.36
N PRO A 41 0.41 7.87 8.68
CA PRO A 41 1.71 7.94 9.34
C PRO A 41 2.63 6.86 8.79
N ASP A 42 3.92 7.18 8.70
CA ASP A 42 4.95 6.17 8.50
C ASP A 42 5.13 5.39 9.81
N LEU A 43 4.87 4.09 9.76
CA LEU A 43 4.95 3.18 10.89
C LEU A 43 5.93 2.03 10.61
N GLU A 44 6.75 2.12 9.56
CA GLU A 44 7.71 1.05 9.22
C GLU A 44 8.63 0.73 10.41
N GLU A 45 9.18 1.78 11.04
CA GLU A 45 10.07 1.65 12.21
C GLU A 45 9.39 1.14 13.48
N GLN A 46 8.04 1.14 13.52
CA GLN A 46 7.26 0.70 14.66
C GLN A 46 6.81 -0.76 14.53
N ALA A 47 7.18 -1.43 13.43
CA ALA A 47 6.85 -2.83 13.23
C ALA A 47 7.66 -3.72 14.19
N GLU A 48 6.96 -4.51 15.01
CA GLU A 48 7.59 -5.56 15.77
C GLU A 48 7.92 -6.74 14.85
N ALA A 49 9.18 -7.14 14.78
CA ALA A 49 9.60 -8.31 14.05
C ALA A 49 9.21 -9.58 14.82
N ILE A 50 8.12 -10.22 14.41
CA ILE A 50 7.70 -11.48 15.00
C ILE A 50 8.44 -12.63 14.30
N ALA A 51 9.34 -13.29 15.03
CA ALA A 51 10.09 -14.46 14.55
C ALA A 51 9.22 -15.73 14.52
N ILE A 52 8.11 -15.69 13.78
CA ILE A 52 7.32 -16.87 13.43
C ILE A 52 7.85 -17.40 12.11
N ASP A 53 8.13 -18.70 12.05
CA ASP A 53 8.50 -19.36 10.80
C ASP A 53 7.39 -19.12 9.77
N GLN A 54 7.76 -18.62 8.60
CA GLN A 54 6.82 -18.31 7.53
C GLN A 54 6.79 -19.51 6.58
N PRO A 55 5.95 -20.55 6.82
CA PRO A 55 5.98 -21.78 6.04
C PRO A 55 5.71 -21.56 4.56
N ALA A 56 4.97 -20.50 4.22
CA ALA A 56 4.71 -20.08 2.83
C ALA A 56 5.94 -19.51 2.12
N LEU A 57 6.94 -19.04 2.87
CA LEU A 57 8.20 -18.51 2.35
C LEU A 57 9.32 -19.57 2.37
N GLY A 58 9.05 -20.78 2.88
CA GLY A 58 10.08 -21.80 3.16
C GLY A 58 10.89 -21.44 4.41
N GLY A 59 11.31 -22.47 5.15
CA GLY A 59 11.97 -22.31 6.46
C GLY A 59 13.08 -21.25 6.45
N SER A 60 13.03 -20.35 7.43
CA SER A 60 13.93 -19.20 7.57
C SER A 60 15.41 -19.61 7.61
N THR A 61 16.12 -19.41 6.50
CA THR A 61 17.48 -18.90 6.57
C THR A 61 17.38 -17.41 6.34
N HIS A 62 17.53 -16.64 7.41
CA HIS A 62 17.54 -15.18 7.41
C HIS A 62 18.61 -14.66 6.42
N ALA A 63 18.28 -14.56 5.14
CA ALA A 63 19.08 -13.84 4.16
C ALA A 63 18.86 -12.35 4.43
N PRO A 64 19.92 -11.52 4.47
CA PRO A 64 19.73 -10.07 4.52
C PRO A 64 18.88 -9.65 3.32
N ARG A 65 17.97 -8.70 3.54
CA ARG A 65 17.19 -8.04 2.48
C ARG A 65 18.15 -7.67 1.35
N VAL A 66 18.03 -8.31 0.20
CA VAL A 66 18.76 -7.93 -1.00
C VAL A 66 18.11 -6.64 -1.48
N GLU A 67 18.73 -5.50 -1.16
CA GLU A 67 18.46 -4.25 -1.86
C GLU A 67 18.76 -4.52 -3.35
N PRO A 68 17.82 -4.32 -4.28
CA PRO A 68 18.14 -4.42 -5.69
C PRO A 68 19.16 -3.32 -6.01
N GLU A 69 20.36 -3.70 -6.43
CA GLU A 69 21.29 -2.77 -7.10
C GLU A 69 20.52 -2.15 -8.27
N LEU A 70 20.31 -0.84 -8.22
CA LEU A 70 19.79 -0.10 -9.35
C LEU A 70 20.92 -0.06 -10.37
N ASP A 71 20.86 -0.95 -11.36
CA ASP A 71 21.78 -0.94 -12.49
C ASP A 71 21.69 0.45 -13.17
N ASP A 72 22.72 1.27 -12.97
CA ASP A 72 22.93 2.54 -13.67
C ASP A 72 23.37 2.21 -15.12
N GLU A 73 22.47 1.65 -15.93
CA GLU A 73 22.67 1.58 -17.38
C GLU A 73 22.36 2.94 -17.99
N GLY A 74 23.37 3.81 -17.95
CA GLY A 74 23.32 5.14 -18.53
C GLY A 74 24.69 5.72 -18.86
N SER A 75 25.57 4.95 -19.52
CA SER A 75 26.78 5.52 -20.16
C SER A 75 27.13 4.79 -21.45
N GLU A 76 26.66 5.33 -22.57
CA GLU A 76 27.44 5.50 -23.82
C GLU A 76 27.06 6.83 -24.49
#